data_AF-A0A7L6WNG3-F1
#
_entry.id   AF-A0A7L6WNG3-F1
#
_cell.length_a   1.000
_cell.length_b   1.000
_cell.length_c   1.000
_cell.angle_alpha   90.00
_cell.angle_beta   90.00
_cell.angle_gamma   90.00
#
_symmetry.space_group_name_H-M   'P 1'
#
loop_
_entity.id
_entity.type
_entity.pdbx_description
1 polymer ?
#
loop_
_entity_poly.entity_id
_entity_poly.type
_entity_poly.pdbx_seq_one_letter_code
_entity_poly.pdbx_strand_id
1 'polypeptide(L)' 'MQNINDLFEAYIAEENPIKKAFLLNMYNHALQQKQKEVISRDFVR' A
#
# COMPACT_ATOMS: atom_id res chain seq x y z
N MET A 1 5.97 -10.52 -1.99
CA MET A 1 5.25 -9.30 -1.58
C MET A 1 4.85 -8.57 -2.84
N GLN A 2 3.56 -8.27 -3.04
CA GLN A 2 3.18 -7.29 -4.06
C GLN A 2 3.89 -5.98 -3.74
N ASN A 3 4.62 -5.42 -4.70
CA ASN A 3 5.39 -4.21 -4.47
C ASN A 3 4.41 -3.05 -4.29
N ILE A 4 4.59 -2.25 -3.23
CA ILE A 4 3.78 -1.04 -2.98
C ILE A 4 3.78 -0.12 -4.19
N ASN A 5 4.91 -0.07 -4.91
CA ASN A 5 5.03 0.74 -6.12
C ASN A 5 4.11 0.22 -7.24
N ASP A 6 4.00 -1.10 -7.42
CA ASP A 6 3.12 -1.68 -8.45
C ASP A 6 1.64 -1.36 -8.15
N LEU A 7 1.25 -1.36 -6.87
CA LEU A 7 -0.10 -0.95 -6.44
C LEU A 7 -0.36 0.54 -6.69
N PHE A 8 0.65 1.39 -6.52
CA PHE A 8 0.55 2.82 -6.78
C PHE A 8 0.42 3.12 -8.27
N GLU A 9 1.26 2.52 -9.11
CA GLU A 9 1.21 2.67 -10.57
C GLU A 9 -0.15 2.18 -11.11
N ALA A 10 -0.65 1.05 -10.62
CA ALA A 10 -1.98 0.55 -10.98
C ALA A 10 -3.11 1.51 -10.56
N TYR A 11 -3.02 2.12 -9.38
CA TYR A 11 -3.99 3.13 -8.92
C TYR A 11 -4.00 4.38 -9.80
N ILE A 12 -2.83 4.84 -10.25
CA ILE A 12 -2.71 6.00 -11.13
C ILE A 12 -3.28 5.69 -12.51
N ALA A 13 -2.99 4.52 -13.06
CA ALA A 13 -3.44 4.08 -14.38
C ALA A 13 -4.93 3.71 -14.44
N GLU A 14 -5.59 3.44 -13.31
CA GLU A 14 -6.99 3.03 -13.29
C GLU A 14 -7.96 4.22 -13.38
N GLU A 15 -8.87 4.13 -14.36
CA GLU A 15 -9.92 5.14 -14.63
C GLU A 15 -11.26 4.75 -14.03
N ASN A 16 -11.53 3.45 -13.86
CA ASN A 16 -12.78 2.98 -13.25
C ASN A 16 -12.81 3.35 -11.76
N PRO A 17 -13.81 4.14 -11.31
CA PRO A 17 -13.82 4.67 -9.94
C PRO A 17 -13.93 3.57 -8.87
N ILE A 18 -14.62 2.46 -9.17
CA ILE A 18 -14.78 1.34 -8.24
C ILE A 18 -13.44 0.62 -8.06
N LYS A 19 -12.77 0.30 -9.16
CA LYS A 19 -11.46 -0.36 -9.13
C LYS A 19 -10.38 0.55 -8.53
N LYS A 20 -10.44 1.85 -8.83
CA LYS A 20 -9.53 2.86 -8.28
C LYS A 20 -9.63 2.95 -6.75
N ALA A 21 -10.85 2.94 -6.21
CA ALA A 21 -11.07 2.91 -4.76
C ALA A 21 -10.53 1.62 -4.12
N PHE A 22 -10.70 0.47 -4.77
CA PHE A 22 -10.14 -0.80 -4.30
C PHE A 22 -8.60 -0.78 -4.27
N LEU A 23 -7.95 -0.33 -5.33
CA LEU A 23 -6.49 -0.21 -5.42
C LEU A 23 -5.92 0.75 -4.37
N LEU A 24 -6.59 1.88 -4.14
CA LEU A 24 -6.22 2.82 -3.09
C LEU A 24 -6.26 2.16 -1.70
N ASN A 25 -7.28 1.36 -1.43
CA ASN A 25 -7.39 0.63 -0.16
C ASN A 25 -6.27 -0.39 0.02
N MET A 26 -5.93 -1.14 -1.03
CA MET A 26 -4.80 -2.08 -1.01
C MET A 26 -3.47 -1.38 -0.76
N TYR A 27 -3.23 -0.26 -1.46
CA TYR A 27 -2.03 0.56 -1.28
C TYR A 27 -1.90 1.07 0.16
N ASN A 28 -2.98 1.64 0.71
CA ASN A 28 -3.00 2.14 2.09
C ASN A 28 -2.74 1.03 3.12
N HIS A 29 -3.33 -0.16 2.92
CA HIS A 29 -3.10 -1.31 3.80
C HIS A 29 -1.64 -1.78 3.74
N ALA A 30 -1.03 -1.83 2.55
CA ALA A 30 0.37 -2.19 2.38
C ALA A 30 1.31 -1.15 3.04
N LEU A 31 1.02 0.15 2.92
CA LEU A 31 1.75 1.21 3.63
C LEU A 31 1.68 1.05 5.15
N GLN A 32 0.50 0.78 5.70
CA GLN A 32 0.32 0.56 7.14
C GLN A 32 1.12 -0.66 7.64
N GLN A 33 1.18 -1.74 6.86
CA GLN A 33 2.00 -2.91 7.21
C GLN A 33 3.49 -2.55 7.25
N LYS A 34 4.01 -1.85 6.24
CA LYS A 34 5.41 -1.40 6.25
C LYS A 34 5.71 -0.46 7.41
N GLN A 35 4.82 0.46 7.74
CA GLN A 35 4.99 1.33 8.91
C GLN A 35 5.08 0.52 10.21
N LYS A 36 4.22 -0.49 10.39
CA LYS A 36 4.28 -1.39 11.54
C LYS A 36 5.59 -2.17 11.61
N GLU A 37 6.11 -2.66 10.49
CA GLU A 37 7.41 -3.35 10.44
C GLU A 37 8.56 -2.42 10.85
N VAL A 38 8.56 -1.17 10.38
CA VAL A 38 9.58 -0.17 10.75
C VAL A 38 9.51 0.18 12.23
N ILE A 39 8.31 0.47 12.76
CA ILE A 39 8.12 0.81 14.17
C ILE A 39 8.47 -0.38 15.07
N SER A 40 8.05 -1.60 14.70
CA SER A 40 8.37 -2.83 15.45
C SER A 40 9.86 -3.12 15.48
N ARG A 41 10.60 -2.80 14.42
CA ARG A 41 12.06 -2.95 14.40
C ARG A 41 12.74 -1.96 15.33
N ASP A 42 12.24 -0.72 15.38
CA ASP A 42 12.86 0.34 16.18
C ASP A 42 12.53 0.21 17.68
N PHE A 43 11.43 -0.46 18.06
CA PHE A 43 11.08 -0.75 19.46
C PHE A 43 11.81 -1.96 20.09
N VAL A 44 12.43 -2.82 19.27
CA VAL A 44 13.15 -4.04 19.73
C VAL A 44 14.66 -3.77 19.92
N ARG A 45 15.08 -2.50 19.94
CA ARG A 45 16.49 -2.09 20.12
C ARG A 45 16.81 -1.64 21.53
#